data_AF-A0A7T4X3C9-F1
#
_entry.id   AF-A0A7T4X3C9-F1
#
_cell.length_a   1.000
_cell.length_b   1.000
_cell.length_c   1.000
_cell.angle_alpha   90.00
_cell.angle_beta   90.00
_cell.angle_gamma   90.00
#
_symmetry.space_group_name_H-M   'P 1'
#
loop_
_entity.id
_entity.type
_entity.pdbx_description
1 polymer ?
#
loop_
_entity_poly.entity_id
_entity_poly.type
_entity_poly.pdbx_seq_one_letter_code
_entity_poly.pdbx_strand_id
1 'polypeptide(L)'
;MKAVNWNREEDMTNIFWRQNISQMWVETEFKVSKDLASWASLSDDEKDTFKKVLAGLTGLDTHQADDGMPLIMLHTPDLRKKAVYSFMGMMEQVHAKSYSHIFTTLLPTTETDDLLDEWVVNNKHLTFKADKIVTNYHKLLDNNPSLYDQYMARVSSVFLESFLFYSGFYYPLYLAGNGRMTTSGEIIRKILLDESIHGVFTGLDAQVLKAELSQEEQDRADKEMYELLDELYANEVEYTKDLYDKIGLTDDVLNYLQYNANKALSNLGFEPYFEEKGFNPIIENALDTTTKNHDFFSVKGDGYVLALNVEALKDEDFIFED
;
A
#
# COMPACT_ATOMS: atom_id res chain seq x y z
N MET A 1 19.21 25.03 -10.27
CA MET A 1 18.31 24.15 -11.06
C MET A 1 19.11 22.95 -11.54
N LYS A 2 18.62 21.73 -11.31
CA LYS A 2 19.21 20.47 -11.80
C LYS A 2 18.12 19.72 -12.56
N ALA A 3 18.38 19.32 -13.81
CA ALA A 3 17.44 18.54 -14.61
C ALA A 3 17.58 17.05 -14.29
N VAL A 4 16.47 16.30 -14.34
CA VAL A 4 16.50 14.84 -14.26
C VAL A 4 17.16 14.28 -15.53
N ASN A 5 18.03 13.29 -15.38
CA ASN A 5 18.66 12.59 -16.50
C ASN A 5 18.41 11.09 -16.36
N TRP A 6 17.48 10.57 -17.15
CA TRP A 6 17.12 9.15 -17.21
C TRP A 6 18.04 8.32 -18.09
N ASN A 7 18.98 8.94 -18.83
CA ASN A 7 19.97 8.24 -19.66
C ASN A 7 21.16 7.72 -18.83
N ARG A 8 21.11 7.82 -17.50
CA ARG A 8 22.09 7.19 -16.61
C ARG A 8 21.91 5.68 -16.64
N GLU A 9 22.94 4.97 -16.19
CA GLU A 9 22.91 3.51 -16.11
C GLU A 9 21.63 3.00 -15.43
N GLU A 10 21.13 1.91 -15.99
CA GLU A 10 19.90 1.28 -15.54
C GLU A 10 20.08 0.68 -14.14
N ASP A 11 19.12 0.97 -13.27
CA ASP A 11 19.15 0.56 -11.86
C ASP A 11 17.73 0.24 -11.36
N MET A 12 17.62 -0.11 -10.09
CA MET A 12 16.34 -0.42 -9.45
C MET A 12 15.30 0.69 -9.64
N THR A 13 15.70 1.96 -9.63
CA THR A 13 14.77 3.09 -9.80
C THR A 13 14.09 3.04 -11.18
N ASN A 14 14.81 2.66 -12.23
CA ASN A 14 14.26 2.50 -13.57
C ASN A 14 13.26 1.34 -13.64
N ILE A 15 13.56 0.24 -12.94
CA ILE A 15 12.69 -0.93 -12.86
C ILE A 15 11.38 -0.56 -12.16
N PHE A 16 11.45 0.07 -10.98
CA PHE A 16 10.29 0.50 -10.22
C PHE A 16 9.44 1.52 -10.97
N TRP A 17 10.06 2.49 -11.66
CA TRP A 17 9.35 3.44 -12.51
C TRP A 17 8.52 2.74 -13.60
N ARG A 18 9.11 1.80 -14.33
CA ARG A 18 8.40 1.06 -15.38
C ARG A 18 7.31 0.17 -14.81
N GLN A 19 7.56 -0.47 -13.67
CA GLN A 19 6.60 -1.35 -13.04
C GLN A 19 5.36 -0.58 -12.55
N ASN A 20 5.56 0.56 -11.90
CA ASN A 20 4.47 1.45 -11.49
C ASN A 20 3.59 1.87 -12.69
N ILE A 21 4.22 2.29 -13.79
CA ILE A 21 3.48 2.69 -14.99
C ILE A 21 2.73 1.52 -15.63
N SER A 22 3.32 0.33 -15.67
CA SER A 22 2.69 -0.83 -16.32
C SER A 22 1.43 -1.30 -15.57
N GLN A 23 1.34 -1.00 -14.28
CA GLN A 23 0.21 -1.36 -13.42
C GLN A 23 -0.90 -0.31 -13.37
N MET A 24 -0.67 0.89 -13.93
CA MET A 24 -1.64 1.98 -13.89
C MET A 24 -3.06 1.55 -14.32
N TRP A 25 -4.03 1.89 -13.47
CA TRP A 25 -5.45 1.66 -13.63
C TRP A 25 -6.24 2.87 -13.11
N VAL A 26 -7.53 2.92 -13.42
CA VAL A 26 -8.48 3.89 -12.84
C VAL A 26 -9.79 3.20 -12.51
N GLU A 27 -10.54 3.72 -11.55
CA GLU A 27 -11.72 3.07 -11.00
C GLU A 27 -12.85 2.88 -12.04
N THR A 28 -12.88 3.73 -13.08
CA THR A 28 -13.87 3.63 -14.16
C THR A 28 -13.74 2.37 -15.02
N GLU A 29 -12.60 1.67 -14.96
CA GLU A 29 -12.40 0.37 -15.62
C GLU A 29 -13.24 -0.74 -14.98
N PHE A 30 -13.70 -0.54 -13.73
CA PHE A 30 -14.38 -1.55 -12.93
C PHE A 30 -15.88 -1.26 -12.80
N LYS A 31 -16.71 -2.19 -13.30
CA LYS A 31 -18.18 -2.06 -13.26
C LYS A 31 -18.76 -2.60 -11.95
N VAL A 32 -18.62 -1.85 -10.86
CA VAL A 32 -19.07 -2.25 -9.49
C VAL A 32 -20.56 -2.61 -9.43
N SER A 33 -21.41 -2.08 -10.31
CA SER A 33 -22.83 -2.46 -10.39
C SER A 33 -23.08 -3.97 -10.55
N LYS A 34 -22.09 -4.75 -11.01
CA LYS A 34 -22.15 -6.22 -11.05
C LYS A 34 -22.24 -6.85 -9.65
N ASP A 35 -21.78 -6.17 -8.61
CA ASP A 35 -21.77 -6.68 -7.24
C ASP A 35 -23.09 -6.44 -6.49
N LEU A 36 -24.06 -5.70 -7.05
CA LEU A 36 -25.32 -5.34 -6.35
C LEU A 36 -26.10 -6.55 -5.82
N ALA A 37 -26.18 -7.64 -6.59
CA ALA A 37 -26.86 -8.85 -6.14
C ALA A 37 -26.10 -9.56 -5.01
N SER A 38 -24.76 -9.61 -5.11
CA SER A 38 -23.90 -10.15 -4.07
C SER A 38 -24.01 -9.30 -2.79
N TRP A 39 -23.96 -7.97 -2.92
CA TRP A 39 -24.12 -7.01 -1.83
C TRP A 39 -25.45 -7.21 -1.10
N ALA A 40 -26.55 -7.32 -1.85
CA ALA A 40 -27.88 -7.54 -1.26
C ALA A 40 -27.96 -8.84 -0.44
N SER A 41 -27.17 -9.86 -0.80
CA SER A 41 -27.13 -11.16 -0.11
C SER A 41 -26.29 -11.18 1.18
N LEU A 42 -25.45 -10.16 1.41
CA LEU A 42 -24.66 -10.06 2.64
C LEU A 42 -25.58 -9.77 3.83
N SER A 43 -25.25 -10.36 4.98
CA SER A 43 -25.87 -10.00 6.26
C SER A 43 -25.48 -8.58 6.68
N ASP A 44 -26.19 -8.01 7.67
CA ASP A 44 -25.91 -6.65 8.12
C ASP A 44 -24.52 -6.52 8.75
N ASP A 45 -24.06 -7.52 9.50
CA ASP A 45 -22.70 -7.52 10.06
C ASP A 45 -21.63 -7.66 8.96
N GLU A 46 -21.87 -8.47 7.93
CA GLU A 46 -20.97 -8.56 6.77
C GLU A 46 -20.88 -7.21 6.02
N LYS A 47 -22.02 -6.55 5.79
CA LYS A 47 -22.04 -5.21 5.16
C LYS A 47 -21.34 -4.17 6.02
N ASP A 48 -21.53 -4.22 7.34
CA ASP A 48 -20.93 -3.30 8.30
C ASP A 48 -19.40 -3.45 8.35
N THR A 49 -18.87 -4.68 8.38
CA THR A 49 -17.43 -4.91 8.25
C THR A 49 -16.94 -4.37 6.91
N PHE A 50 -17.57 -4.73 5.78
CA PHE A 50 -17.13 -4.33 4.44
C PHE A 50 -17.04 -2.81 4.28
N LYS A 51 -18.08 -2.07 4.66
CA LYS A 51 -18.08 -0.61 4.49
C LYS A 51 -17.06 0.08 5.41
N LYS A 52 -16.88 -0.40 6.64
CA LYS A 52 -15.93 0.18 7.60
C LYS A 52 -14.48 -0.10 7.25
N VAL A 53 -14.16 -1.30 6.75
CA VAL A 53 -12.79 -1.57 6.28
C VAL A 53 -12.43 -0.65 5.12
N LEU A 54 -13.31 -0.50 4.13
CA LEU A 54 -13.09 0.43 3.01
C LEU A 54 -12.97 1.88 3.48
N ALA A 55 -13.81 2.32 4.43
CA ALA A 55 -13.74 3.68 4.94
C ALA A 55 -12.43 3.95 5.68
N GLY A 56 -11.95 2.98 6.47
CA GLY A 56 -10.64 3.05 7.12
C GLY A 56 -9.50 3.12 6.11
N LEU A 57 -9.55 2.33 5.03
CA LEU A 57 -8.56 2.38 3.95
C LEU A 57 -8.54 3.77 3.30
N THR A 58 -9.70 4.35 2.95
CA THR A 58 -9.79 5.70 2.39
C THR A 58 -9.06 6.74 3.24
N GLY A 59 -9.21 6.69 4.56
CA GLY A 59 -8.53 7.61 5.47
C GLY A 59 -7.01 7.45 5.44
N LEU A 60 -6.52 6.21 5.36
CA LEU A 60 -5.08 5.92 5.31
C LEU A 60 -4.46 6.33 3.96
N ASP A 61 -5.09 5.99 2.83
CA ASP A 61 -4.66 6.40 1.49
C ASP A 61 -4.62 7.93 1.37
N THR A 62 -5.58 8.64 2.00
CA THR A 62 -5.60 10.12 2.03
C THR A 62 -4.33 10.69 2.68
N HIS A 63 -3.93 10.18 3.85
CA HIS A 63 -2.70 10.63 4.51
C HIS A 63 -1.45 10.24 3.74
N GLN A 64 -1.46 9.10 3.07
CA GLN A 64 -0.32 8.70 2.24
C GLN A 64 -0.16 9.60 1.02
N ALA A 65 -1.27 10.00 0.41
CA ALA A 65 -1.30 10.88 -0.75
C ALA A 65 -0.97 12.34 -0.41
N ASP A 66 -1.49 12.85 0.70
CA ASP A 66 -1.41 14.29 1.05
C ASP A 66 -0.17 14.62 1.88
N ASP A 67 0.25 13.71 2.76
CA ASP A 67 1.38 13.90 3.68
C ASP A 67 2.57 13.02 3.30
N GLY A 68 2.38 11.70 3.28
CA GLY A 68 3.48 10.71 3.17
C GLY A 68 4.32 10.87 1.92
N MET A 69 3.73 10.60 0.75
CA MET A 69 4.41 10.68 -0.54
C MET A 69 4.98 12.08 -0.83
N PRO A 70 4.23 13.18 -0.66
CA PRO A 70 4.76 14.51 -0.95
C PRO A 70 5.94 14.91 -0.06
N LEU A 71 5.89 14.61 1.24
CA LEU A 71 6.96 14.98 2.18
C LEU A 71 8.20 14.12 1.98
N ILE A 72 8.06 12.80 1.77
CA ILE A 72 9.18 11.91 1.42
C ILE A 72 9.80 12.33 0.09
N MET A 73 8.96 12.58 -0.92
CA MET A 73 9.38 13.04 -2.24
C MET A 73 10.19 14.33 -2.13
N LEU A 74 9.70 15.34 -1.39
CA LEU A 74 10.31 16.66 -1.27
C LEU A 74 11.79 16.56 -0.90
N HIS A 75 12.09 15.72 0.10
CA HIS A 75 13.42 15.51 0.67
C HIS A 75 14.23 14.40 -0.01
N THR A 76 13.75 13.83 -1.11
CA THR A 76 14.50 12.84 -1.90
C THR A 76 15.41 13.55 -2.93
N PRO A 77 16.76 13.46 -2.81
CA PRO A 77 17.68 14.18 -3.70
C PRO A 77 17.82 13.57 -5.11
N ASP A 78 17.66 12.25 -5.24
CA ASP A 78 17.64 11.59 -6.55
C ASP A 78 16.33 11.95 -7.28
N LEU A 79 16.46 12.69 -8.38
CA LEU A 79 15.33 13.17 -9.16
C LEU A 79 14.53 12.06 -9.85
N ARG A 80 15.12 10.87 -10.06
CA ARG A 80 14.41 9.70 -10.59
C ARG A 80 13.56 9.06 -9.50
N LYS A 81 14.10 8.88 -8.29
CA LYS A 81 13.33 8.39 -7.13
C LYS A 81 12.18 9.35 -6.80
N LYS A 82 12.44 10.65 -6.86
CA LYS A 82 11.42 11.72 -6.74
C LYS A 82 10.27 11.55 -7.74
N ALA A 83 10.56 11.15 -8.98
CA ALA A 83 9.51 10.86 -9.96
C ALA A 83 8.70 9.61 -9.58
N VAL A 84 9.35 8.55 -9.08
CA VAL A 84 8.65 7.35 -8.58
C VAL A 84 7.70 7.70 -7.44
N TYR A 85 8.17 8.41 -6.40
CA TYR A 85 7.29 8.86 -5.31
C TYR A 85 6.15 9.79 -5.79
N SER A 86 6.41 10.63 -6.80
CA SER A 86 5.35 11.44 -7.40
C SER A 86 4.27 10.60 -8.09
N PHE A 87 4.65 9.48 -8.71
CA PHE A 87 3.70 8.55 -9.32
C PHE A 87 2.93 7.79 -8.25
N MET A 88 3.62 7.27 -7.23
CA MET A 88 3.01 6.60 -6.09
C MET A 88 1.96 7.50 -5.43
N GLY A 89 2.31 8.74 -5.09
CA GLY A 89 1.35 9.70 -4.51
C GLY A 89 0.14 10.03 -5.40
N MET A 90 0.28 9.95 -6.73
CA MET A 90 -0.88 10.03 -7.63
C MET A 90 -1.75 8.77 -7.55
N MET A 91 -1.14 7.58 -7.48
CA MET A 91 -1.87 6.32 -7.33
C MET A 91 -2.59 6.24 -5.98
N GLU A 92 -2.03 6.75 -4.89
CA GLU A 92 -2.75 6.86 -3.59
C GLU A 92 -4.08 7.63 -3.74
N GLN A 93 -4.10 8.70 -4.55
CA GLN A 93 -5.34 9.42 -4.85
C GLN A 93 -6.32 8.59 -5.69
N VAL A 94 -5.81 7.75 -6.61
CA VAL A 94 -6.62 6.79 -7.37
C VAL A 94 -7.21 5.74 -6.43
N HIS A 95 -6.42 5.23 -5.48
CA HIS A 95 -6.88 4.29 -4.45
C HIS A 95 -8.02 4.89 -3.64
N ALA A 96 -7.80 6.06 -3.04
CA ALA A 96 -8.79 6.78 -2.24
C ALA A 96 -10.10 7.03 -3.02
N LYS A 97 -10.00 7.46 -4.28
CA LYS A 97 -11.15 7.68 -5.16
C LYS A 97 -11.88 6.38 -5.51
N SER A 98 -11.17 5.27 -5.64
CA SER A 98 -11.76 3.98 -6.00
C SER A 98 -12.71 3.45 -4.92
N TYR A 99 -12.45 3.71 -3.63
CA TYR A 99 -13.40 3.36 -2.57
C TYR A 99 -14.71 4.14 -2.69
N SER A 100 -14.62 5.43 -3.03
CA SER A 100 -15.82 6.25 -3.31
C SER A 100 -16.63 5.72 -4.49
N HIS A 101 -15.98 5.18 -5.52
CA HIS A 101 -16.65 4.51 -6.64
C HIS A 101 -17.39 3.24 -6.20
N ILE A 102 -16.83 2.51 -5.24
CA ILE A 102 -17.53 1.38 -4.60
C ILE A 102 -18.72 1.87 -3.77
N PHE A 103 -18.51 2.84 -2.87
CA PHE A 103 -19.56 3.35 -1.99
C PHE A 103 -20.75 3.93 -2.77
N THR A 104 -20.49 4.81 -3.73
CA THR A 104 -21.54 5.47 -4.53
C THR A 104 -22.39 4.48 -5.33
N THR A 105 -21.88 3.27 -5.57
CA THR A 105 -22.63 2.19 -6.22
C THR A 105 -23.46 1.36 -5.22
N LEU A 106 -22.94 1.09 -4.03
CA LEU A 106 -23.51 0.12 -3.08
C LEU A 106 -24.33 0.76 -1.95
N LEU A 107 -24.02 2.00 -1.59
CA LEU A 107 -24.53 2.70 -0.42
C LEU A 107 -25.30 3.99 -0.81
N PRO A 108 -26.29 4.40 0.00
CA PRO A 108 -26.81 5.75 -0.07
C PRO A 108 -25.73 6.79 0.28
N THR A 109 -25.85 7.99 -0.29
CA THR A 109 -24.92 9.11 -0.01
C THR A 109 -24.84 9.43 1.48
N THR A 110 -25.97 9.48 2.19
CA THR A 110 -25.99 9.77 3.63
C THR A 110 -25.18 8.78 4.46
N GLU A 111 -25.19 7.49 4.08
CA GLU A 111 -24.39 6.48 4.78
C GLU A 111 -22.91 6.59 4.44
N THR A 112 -22.58 7.03 3.22
CA THR A 112 -21.19 7.28 2.81
C THR A 112 -20.62 8.49 3.55
N ASP A 113 -21.38 9.57 3.63
CA ASP A 113 -21.00 10.80 4.35
C ASP A 113 -20.78 10.48 5.84
N ASP A 114 -21.72 9.77 6.50
CA ASP A 114 -21.56 9.34 7.89
C ASP A 114 -20.32 8.47 8.11
N LEU A 115 -19.95 7.61 7.15
CA LEU A 115 -18.75 6.78 7.26
C LEU A 115 -17.47 7.62 7.18
N LEU A 116 -17.36 8.48 6.17
CA LEU A 116 -16.13 9.20 5.86
C LEU A 116 -15.93 10.44 6.74
N ASP A 117 -16.99 11.21 6.98
CA ASP A 117 -16.90 12.48 7.69
C ASP A 117 -17.04 12.32 9.21
N GLU A 118 -17.75 11.29 9.67
CA GLU A 118 -18.00 11.08 11.10
C GLU A 118 -17.29 9.84 11.65
N TRP A 119 -17.47 8.65 11.06
CA TRP A 119 -16.91 7.42 11.65
C TRP A 119 -15.39 7.35 11.55
N VAL A 120 -14.79 7.62 10.37
CA VAL A 120 -13.33 7.58 10.18
C VAL A 120 -12.63 8.57 11.12
N VAL A 121 -13.13 9.81 11.18
CA VAL A 121 -12.53 10.90 11.96
C VAL A 121 -12.63 10.66 13.47
N ASN A 122 -13.67 9.97 13.94
CA ASN A 122 -13.90 9.72 15.37
C ASN A 122 -13.48 8.31 15.82
N ASN A 123 -13.07 7.42 14.92
CA ASN A 123 -12.64 6.08 15.28
C ASN A 123 -11.27 6.11 15.96
N LYS A 124 -11.24 5.87 17.27
CA LYS A 124 -10.04 5.91 18.12
C LYS A 124 -8.86 5.07 17.61
N HIS A 125 -9.12 3.95 16.93
CA HIS A 125 -8.08 3.04 16.45
C HIS A 125 -7.50 3.49 15.11
N LEU A 126 -8.34 4.05 14.23
CA LEU A 126 -7.91 4.68 12.98
C LEU A 126 -7.12 5.96 13.25
N THR A 127 -7.62 6.84 14.12
CA THR A 127 -6.91 8.07 14.46
C THR A 127 -5.58 7.78 15.15
N PHE A 128 -5.53 6.81 16.07
CA PHE A 128 -4.27 6.42 16.72
C PHE A 128 -3.21 5.96 15.72
N LYS A 129 -3.54 5.03 14.81
CA LYS A 129 -2.57 4.53 13.84
C LYS A 129 -2.15 5.62 12.84
N ALA A 130 -3.11 6.44 12.39
CA ALA A 130 -2.82 7.56 11.50
C ALA A 130 -1.88 8.57 12.17
N ASP A 131 -2.17 8.98 13.42
CA ASP A 131 -1.36 9.94 14.17
C ASP A 131 0.08 9.45 14.36
N LYS A 132 0.29 8.15 14.65
CA LYS A 132 1.62 7.56 14.80
C LYS A 132 2.44 7.65 13.51
N ILE A 133 1.82 7.38 12.37
CA ILE A 133 2.46 7.44 11.06
C ILE A 133 2.71 8.90 10.65
N VAL A 134 1.66 9.72 10.66
CA VAL A 134 1.67 11.13 10.22
C VAL A 134 2.64 11.97 11.07
N THR A 135 2.80 11.67 12.37
CA THR A 135 3.79 12.35 13.22
C THR A 135 5.20 12.21 12.67
N ASN A 136 5.58 11.06 12.10
CA ASN A 136 6.90 10.90 11.48
C ASN A 136 7.01 11.62 10.13
N TYR A 137 5.92 11.68 9.35
CA TYR A 137 5.88 12.48 8.12
C TYR A 137 6.04 13.96 8.41
N HIS A 138 5.32 14.49 9.40
CA HIS A 138 5.35 15.92 9.75
C HIS A 138 6.70 16.42 10.26
N LYS A 139 7.60 15.53 10.72
CA LYS A 139 9.00 15.91 10.99
C LYS A 139 9.72 16.41 9.72
N LEU A 140 9.24 16.03 8.54
CA LEU A 140 9.73 16.47 7.24
C LEU A 140 9.14 17.82 6.78
N LEU A 141 8.28 18.47 7.57
CA LEU A 141 7.88 19.86 7.30
C LEU A 141 9.03 20.86 7.57
N ASP A 142 10.08 20.43 8.27
CA ASP A 142 11.33 21.19 8.34
C ASP A 142 11.93 21.34 6.93
N ASN A 143 12.58 22.48 6.66
CA ASN A 143 13.27 22.72 5.38
C ASN A 143 14.53 21.85 5.21
N ASN A 144 15.09 21.35 6.30
CA ASN A 144 16.28 20.51 6.30
C ASN A 144 16.17 19.42 7.39
N PRO A 145 15.23 18.47 7.24
CA PRO A 145 15.04 17.40 8.21
C PRO A 145 16.27 16.52 8.27
N SER A 146 16.56 15.99 9.46
CA SER A 146 17.71 15.11 9.65
C SER A 146 17.58 13.85 8.78
N LEU A 147 18.71 13.24 8.44
CA LEU A 147 18.71 11.94 7.76
C LEU A 147 17.95 10.88 8.58
N TYR A 148 18.04 10.98 9.91
CA TYR A 148 17.30 10.15 10.85
C TYR A 148 15.77 10.30 10.67
N ASP A 149 15.26 11.53 10.61
CA ASP A 149 13.81 11.77 10.43
C ASP A 149 13.34 11.31 9.05
N GLN A 150 14.16 11.51 8.01
CA GLN A 150 13.89 11.01 6.67
C GLN A 150 13.85 9.48 6.59
N TYR A 151 14.69 8.79 7.38
CA TYR A 151 14.65 7.34 7.54
C TYR A 151 13.38 6.91 8.28
N MET A 152 13.07 7.49 9.44
CA MET A 152 11.90 7.12 10.23
C MET A 152 10.56 7.40 9.53
N ALA A 153 10.51 8.42 8.67
CA ALA A 153 9.37 8.66 7.80
C ALA A 153 9.16 7.51 6.81
N ARG A 154 10.23 6.99 6.19
CA ARG A 154 10.12 5.83 5.28
C ARG A 154 9.79 4.54 6.00
N VAL A 155 10.32 4.32 7.21
CA VAL A 155 9.91 3.22 8.09
C VAL A 155 8.40 3.27 8.34
N SER A 156 7.87 4.45 8.67
CA SER A 156 6.44 4.66 8.89
C SER A 156 5.62 4.39 7.62
N SER A 157 6.09 4.86 6.48
CA SER A 157 5.50 4.58 5.16
C SER A 157 5.43 3.09 4.87
N VAL A 158 6.52 2.35 5.08
CA VAL A 158 6.52 0.90 4.86
C VAL A 158 5.55 0.19 5.82
N PHE A 159 5.46 0.60 7.09
CA PHE A 159 4.47 0.05 8.01
C PHE A 159 3.04 0.36 7.59
N LEU A 160 2.76 1.54 7.04
CA LEU A 160 1.44 1.86 6.49
C LEU A 160 1.11 0.95 5.29
N GLU A 161 1.98 0.99 4.27
CA GLU A 161 1.77 0.37 2.95
C GLU A 161 1.87 -1.15 2.97
N SER A 162 2.74 -1.73 3.81
CA SER A 162 3.03 -3.17 3.84
C SER A 162 2.43 -3.90 5.05
N PHE A 163 1.74 -3.20 5.95
CA PHE A 163 1.18 -3.81 7.17
C PHE A 163 -0.21 -3.25 7.54
N LEU A 164 -0.37 -1.95 7.75
CA LEU A 164 -1.61 -1.40 8.32
C LEU A 164 -2.81 -1.49 7.37
N PHE A 165 -2.62 -1.37 6.05
CA PHE A 165 -3.72 -1.57 5.10
C PHE A 165 -4.26 -3.00 5.09
N TYR A 166 -3.45 -3.99 5.50
CA TYR A 166 -3.76 -5.40 5.30
C TYR A 166 -4.90 -5.91 6.21
N SER A 167 -5.17 -5.27 7.36
CA SER A 167 -6.40 -5.55 8.11
C SER A 167 -7.65 -5.11 7.34
N GLY A 168 -7.56 -4.09 6.49
CA GLY A 168 -8.67 -3.64 5.64
C GLY A 168 -8.81 -4.46 4.36
N PHE A 169 -7.70 -4.81 3.71
CA PHE A 169 -7.71 -5.60 2.46
C PHE A 169 -8.28 -7.00 2.64
N TYR A 170 -8.18 -7.58 3.83
CA TYR A 170 -8.58 -8.97 4.08
C TYR A 170 -10.02 -9.26 3.64
N TYR A 171 -11.00 -8.47 4.09
CA TYR A 171 -12.41 -8.82 3.89
C TYR A 171 -12.88 -8.77 2.43
N PRO A 172 -12.59 -7.71 1.65
CA PRO A 172 -12.96 -7.69 0.24
C PRO A 172 -12.30 -8.81 -0.58
N LEU A 173 -11.03 -9.13 -0.30
CA LEU A 173 -10.32 -10.23 -0.94
C LEU A 173 -10.92 -11.58 -0.56
N TYR A 174 -11.28 -11.76 0.72
CA TYR A 174 -11.96 -12.95 1.21
C TYR A 174 -13.30 -13.18 0.49
N LEU A 175 -14.12 -12.14 0.35
CA LEU A 175 -15.39 -12.24 -0.38
C LEU A 175 -15.16 -12.59 -1.85
N ALA A 176 -14.22 -11.90 -2.52
CA ALA A 176 -13.95 -12.10 -3.93
C ALA A 176 -13.44 -13.51 -4.25
N GLY A 177 -12.58 -14.05 -3.40
CA GLY A 177 -12.13 -15.43 -3.53
C GLY A 177 -13.22 -16.48 -3.28
N ASN A 178 -14.31 -16.10 -2.61
CA ASN A 178 -15.55 -16.88 -2.49
C ASN A 178 -16.58 -16.57 -3.60
N GLY A 179 -16.21 -15.82 -4.64
CA GLY A 179 -17.09 -15.46 -5.75
C GLY A 179 -18.15 -14.41 -5.40
N ARG A 180 -17.98 -13.66 -4.31
CA ARG A 180 -18.86 -12.58 -3.85
C ARG A 180 -18.13 -11.25 -3.96
N MET A 181 -18.84 -10.16 -4.25
CA MET A 181 -18.22 -8.82 -4.35
C MET A 181 -16.98 -8.79 -5.26
N THR A 182 -17.01 -9.55 -6.35
CA THR A 182 -15.83 -9.86 -7.17
C THR A 182 -15.23 -8.63 -7.84
N THR A 183 -16.05 -7.66 -8.25
CA THR A 183 -15.53 -6.46 -8.91
C THR A 183 -14.91 -5.50 -7.90
N SER A 184 -15.51 -5.32 -6.72
CA SER A 184 -14.88 -4.59 -5.62
C SER A 184 -13.58 -5.26 -5.18
N GLY A 185 -13.54 -6.59 -5.05
CA GLY A 185 -12.30 -7.28 -4.69
C GLY A 185 -11.21 -7.21 -5.76
N GLU A 186 -11.56 -7.06 -7.03
CA GLU A 186 -10.58 -6.80 -8.10
C GLU A 186 -9.93 -5.43 -7.96
N ILE A 187 -10.72 -4.40 -7.62
CA ILE A 187 -10.20 -3.06 -7.28
C ILE A 187 -9.22 -3.17 -6.10
N ILE A 188 -9.62 -3.83 -5.00
CA ILE A 188 -8.75 -4.01 -3.83
C ILE A 188 -7.47 -4.81 -4.18
N ARG A 189 -7.57 -5.78 -5.07
CA ARG A 189 -6.39 -6.51 -5.57
C ARG A 189 -5.45 -5.60 -6.35
N LYS A 190 -5.96 -4.67 -7.17
CA LYS A 190 -5.10 -3.69 -7.87
C LYS A 190 -4.37 -2.79 -6.88
N ILE A 191 -5.08 -2.25 -5.88
CA ILE A 191 -4.47 -1.47 -4.79
C ILE A 191 -3.37 -2.29 -4.10
N LEU A 192 -3.65 -3.54 -3.70
CA LEU A 192 -2.66 -4.41 -3.06
C LEU A 192 -1.38 -4.61 -3.89
N LEU A 193 -1.51 -4.73 -5.22
CA LEU A 193 -0.36 -4.88 -6.11
C LEU A 193 0.50 -3.62 -6.16
N ASP A 194 -0.14 -2.44 -6.16
CA ASP A 194 0.54 -1.15 -6.10
C ASP A 194 1.24 -0.98 -4.75
N GLU A 195 0.53 -1.20 -3.63
CA GLU A 195 1.06 -1.11 -2.26
C GLU A 195 2.24 -2.06 -2.00
N SER A 196 2.21 -3.26 -2.59
CA SER A 196 3.33 -4.19 -2.50
C SER A 196 4.61 -3.62 -3.12
N ILE A 197 4.50 -2.82 -4.18
CA ILE A 197 5.64 -2.22 -4.87
C ILE A 197 6.05 -0.93 -4.17
N HIS A 198 5.08 -0.17 -3.67
CA HIS A 198 5.32 1.02 -2.85
C HIS A 198 6.18 0.66 -1.64
N GLY A 199 5.77 -0.35 -0.88
CA GLY A 199 6.48 -0.84 0.30
C GLY A 199 7.91 -1.33 0.01
N VAL A 200 8.11 -2.07 -1.09
CA VAL A 200 9.45 -2.54 -1.46
C VAL A 200 10.34 -1.37 -1.89
N PHE A 201 9.85 -0.46 -2.72
CA PHE A 201 10.62 0.69 -3.18
C PHE A 201 11.03 1.60 -2.02
N THR A 202 10.07 1.97 -1.18
CA THR A 202 10.28 2.81 0.00
C THR A 202 11.20 2.13 1.01
N GLY A 203 11.07 0.81 1.20
CA GLY A 203 11.94 0.02 2.07
C GLY A 203 13.40 -0.03 1.59
N LEU A 204 13.62 -0.25 0.30
CA LEU A 204 14.97 -0.18 -0.30
C LEU A 204 15.57 1.22 -0.18
N ASP A 205 14.77 2.27 -0.36
CA ASP A 205 15.22 3.65 -0.16
C ASP A 205 15.58 3.91 1.32
N ALA A 206 14.79 3.38 2.27
CA ALA A 206 15.08 3.47 3.70
C ALA A 206 16.40 2.77 4.07
N GLN A 207 16.69 1.60 3.49
CA GLN A 207 17.95 0.88 3.71
C GLN A 207 19.17 1.70 3.26
N VAL A 208 19.06 2.42 2.13
CA VAL A 208 20.11 3.34 1.67
C VAL A 208 20.34 4.46 2.69
N LEU A 209 19.27 5.08 3.20
CA LEU A 209 19.42 6.12 4.23
C LEU A 209 20.01 5.57 5.53
N LYS A 210 19.59 4.37 5.96
CA LYS A 210 20.10 3.73 7.18
C LYS A 210 21.61 3.53 7.12
N ALA A 211 22.14 3.14 5.96
CA ALA A 211 23.57 2.92 5.76
C ALA A 211 24.42 4.20 5.89
N GLU A 212 23.80 5.37 5.78
CA GLU A 212 24.45 6.68 5.95
C GLU A 212 24.35 7.21 7.39
N LEU A 213 23.55 6.59 8.26
CA LEU A 213 23.44 6.94 9.69
C LEU A 213 24.65 6.45 10.49
N SER A 214 24.98 7.17 11.57
CA SER A 214 25.96 6.68 12.55
C SER A 214 25.45 5.42 13.27
N GLN A 215 26.36 4.61 13.84
CA GLN A 215 25.95 3.40 14.56
C GLN A 215 24.98 3.69 15.72
N GLU A 216 25.20 4.79 16.46
CA GLU A 216 24.30 5.20 17.55
C GLU A 216 22.90 5.55 17.03
N GLU A 217 22.81 6.21 15.88
CA GLU A 217 21.53 6.52 15.23
C GLU A 217 20.85 5.26 14.70
N GLN A 218 21.59 4.31 14.13
CA GLN A 218 21.04 3.03 13.68
C GLN A 218 20.47 2.24 14.87
N ASP A 219 21.21 2.08 15.96
CA ASP A 219 20.77 1.36 17.15
C ASP A 219 19.49 2.00 17.75
N ARG A 220 19.44 3.34 17.75
CA ARG A 220 18.27 4.08 18.21
C ARG A 220 17.08 3.90 17.26
N ALA A 221 17.31 3.98 15.94
CA ALA A 221 16.24 3.87 14.95
C ALA A 221 15.64 2.45 14.94
N ASP A 222 16.47 1.41 15.08
CA ASP A 222 16.02 0.02 15.18
C ASP A 222 15.11 -0.16 16.40
N LYS A 223 15.50 0.43 17.54
CA LYS A 223 14.67 0.43 18.75
C LYS A 223 13.34 1.16 18.53
N GLU A 224 13.37 2.39 18.01
CA GLU A 224 12.15 3.18 17.76
C GLU A 224 11.24 2.51 16.71
N MET A 225 11.80 1.81 15.73
CA MET A 225 11.05 1.02 14.74
C MET A 225 10.30 -0.15 15.41
N TYR A 226 10.95 -0.95 16.25
CA TYR A 226 10.28 -2.06 16.93
C TYR A 226 9.25 -1.56 17.94
N GLU A 227 9.52 -0.47 18.65
CA GLU A 227 8.54 0.18 19.54
C GLU A 227 7.30 0.64 18.75
N LEU A 228 7.50 1.26 17.58
CA LEU A 228 6.40 1.65 16.70
C LEU A 228 5.61 0.43 16.20
N LEU A 229 6.30 -0.66 15.82
CA LEU A 229 5.66 -1.90 15.38
C LEU A 229 4.78 -2.49 16.49
N ASP A 230 5.29 -2.59 17.71
CA ASP A 230 4.56 -3.15 18.85
C ASP A 230 3.32 -2.29 19.18
N GLU A 231 3.45 -0.96 19.18
CA GLU A 231 2.33 -0.05 19.41
C GLU A 231 1.25 -0.16 18.33
N LEU A 232 1.66 -0.19 17.06
CA LEU A 232 0.75 -0.34 15.92
C LEU A 232 0.07 -1.71 15.93
N TYR A 233 0.80 -2.79 16.19
CA TYR A 233 0.24 -4.13 16.25
C TYR A 233 -0.75 -4.29 17.40
N ALA A 234 -0.44 -3.76 18.60
CA ALA A 234 -1.38 -3.76 19.72
C ALA A 234 -2.69 -3.03 19.38
N ASN A 235 -2.59 -1.90 18.65
CA ASN A 235 -3.77 -1.20 18.16
C ASN A 235 -4.53 -1.98 17.07
N GLU A 236 -3.83 -2.60 16.12
CA GLU A 236 -4.44 -3.45 15.08
C GLU A 236 -5.18 -4.65 15.67
N VAL A 237 -4.71 -5.22 16.78
CA VAL A 237 -5.41 -6.32 17.45
C VAL A 237 -6.81 -5.89 17.90
N GLU A 238 -6.92 -4.73 18.53
CA GLU A 238 -8.21 -4.21 19.00
C GLU A 238 -9.07 -3.69 17.84
N TYR A 239 -8.47 -3.03 16.85
CA TYR A 239 -9.18 -2.61 15.64
C TYR A 239 -9.77 -3.79 14.87
N THR A 240 -9.01 -4.89 14.78
CA THR A 240 -9.45 -6.11 14.10
C THR A 240 -10.63 -6.73 14.84
N LYS A 241 -10.57 -6.85 16.17
CA LYS A 241 -11.71 -7.34 16.97
C LYS A 241 -12.97 -6.51 16.75
N ASP A 242 -12.83 -5.19 16.81
CA ASP A 242 -13.94 -4.24 16.61
C ASP A 242 -14.64 -4.41 15.25
N LEU A 243 -13.89 -4.81 14.21
CA LEU A 243 -14.40 -5.00 12.86
C LEU A 243 -14.89 -6.42 12.56
N TYR A 244 -14.21 -7.44 13.08
CA TYR A 244 -14.29 -8.82 12.58
C TYR A 244 -14.90 -9.82 13.56
N ASP A 245 -15.08 -9.49 14.84
CA ASP A 245 -15.58 -10.45 15.85
C ASP A 245 -16.97 -10.98 15.50
N LYS A 246 -17.86 -10.12 15.00
CA LYS A 246 -19.23 -10.51 14.65
C LYS A 246 -19.34 -11.47 13.47
N ILE A 247 -18.33 -11.47 12.60
CA ILE A 247 -18.26 -12.36 11.44
C ILE A 247 -17.26 -13.51 11.62
N GLY A 248 -16.64 -13.60 12.81
CA GLY A 248 -15.80 -14.73 13.21
C GLY A 248 -14.49 -14.86 12.43
N LEU A 249 -13.94 -13.75 11.91
CA LEU A 249 -12.70 -13.76 11.11
C LEU A 249 -11.49 -13.17 11.84
N THR A 250 -11.64 -12.70 13.08
CA THR A 250 -10.60 -12.01 13.85
C THR A 250 -9.27 -12.77 13.87
N ASP A 251 -9.26 -14.03 14.30
CA ASP A 251 -8.00 -14.80 14.44
C ASP A 251 -7.26 -14.97 13.10
N ASP A 252 -7.99 -15.15 12.00
CA ASP A 252 -7.38 -15.30 10.67
C ASP A 252 -6.78 -13.97 10.19
N VAL A 253 -7.48 -12.85 10.41
CA VAL A 253 -6.98 -11.50 10.11
C VAL A 253 -5.74 -11.18 10.96
N LEU A 254 -5.69 -11.61 12.22
CA LEU A 254 -4.52 -11.41 13.08
C LEU A 254 -3.30 -12.20 12.59
N ASN A 255 -3.49 -13.43 12.10
CA ASN A 255 -2.42 -14.21 11.47
C ASN A 255 -1.93 -13.52 10.19
N TYR A 256 -2.86 -13.02 9.37
CA TYR A 256 -2.54 -12.26 8.16
C TYR A 256 -1.77 -10.97 8.48
N LEU A 257 -2.13 -10.27 9.55
CA LEU A 257 -1.41 -9.08 10.03
C LEU A 257 0.02 -9.39 10.47
N GLN A 258 0.24 -10.49 11.21
CA GLN A 258 1.58 -10.92 11.61
C GLN A 258 2.46 -11.26 10.40
N TYR A 259 1.89 -11.93 9.39
CA TYR A 259 2.57 -12.19 8.13
C TYR A 259 3.01 -10.89 7.43
N ASN A 260 2.11 -9.90 7.33
CA ASN A 260 2.40 -8.65 6.66
C ASN A 260 3.35 -7.73 7.47
N ALA A 261 3.29 -7.76 8.80
CA ALA A 261 4.30 -7.12 9.63
C ALA A 261 5.71 -7.67 9.37
N ASN A 262 5.85 -9.00 9.22
CA ASN A 262 7.13 -9.60 8.83
C ASN A 262 7.55 -9.20 7.41
N LYS A 263 6.62 -9.05 6.47
CA LYS A 263 6.92 -8.52 5.13
C LYS A 263 7.40 -7.07 5.16
N ALA A 264 6.76 -6.21 5.96
CA ALA A 264 7.17 -4.83 6.15
C ALA A 264 8.60 -4.74 6.74
N LEU A 265 8.91 -5.56 7.75
CA LEU A 265 10.27 -5.68 8.30
C LEU A 265 11.28 -6.16 7.25
N SER A 266 10.91 -7.17 6.44
CA SER A 266 11.76 -7.66 5.36
C SER A 266 12.04 -6.59 4.29
N ASN A 267 11.05 -5.76 3.94
CA ASN A 267 11.23 -4.62 3.03
C ASN A 267 12.24 -3.60 3.60
N LEU A 268 12.31 -3.47 4.92
CA LEU A 268 13.27 -2.62 5.64
C LEU A 268 14.63 -3.30 5.88
N GLY A 269 14.80 -4.56 5.47
CA GLY A 269 16.04 -5.34 5.63
C GLY A 269 16.22 -5.99 7.00
N PHE A 270 15.13 -6.20 7.75
CA PHE A 270 15.14 -6.88 9.06
C PHE A 270 14.60 -8.30 8.98
N GLU A 271 15.00 -9.11 9.96
CA GLU A 271 14.49 -10.47 10.13
C GLU A 271 13.02 -10.47 10.62
N PRO A 272 12.27 -11.56 10.34
CA PRO A 272 10.93 -11.75 10.87
C PRO A 272 10.86 -11.62 12.41
N TYR A 273 9.83 -10.93 12.90
CA TYR A 273 9.61 -10.68 14.32
C TYR A 273 8.52 -11.59 14.91
N PHE A 274 7.43 -11.81 14.16
CA PHE A 274 6.35 -12.71 14.55
C PHE A 274 6.61 -14.13 14.05
N GLU A 275 6.12 -15.12 14.79
CA GLU A 275 6.11 -16.51 14.32
C GLU A 275 5.16 -16.65 13.12
N GLU A 276 5.65 -17.22 12.01
CA GLU A 276 4.81 -17.46 10.84
C GLU A 276 3.72 -18.48 11.14
N LYS A 277 2.47 -18.07 10.92
CA LYS A 277 1.28 -18.91 11.02
C LYS A 277 0.53 -18.86 9.69
N GLY A 278 -0.09 -19.99 9.33
CA GLY A 278 -1.00 -20.02 8.19
C GLY A 278 -2.22 -19.14 8.43
N PHE A 279 -2.69 -18.50 7.36
CA PHE A 279 -3.97 -17.79 7.31
C PHE A 279 -4.80 -18.38 6.16
N ASN A 280 -5.99 -17.83 5.91
CA ASN A 280 -6.93 -18.44 4.98
C ASN A 280 -6.32 -18.61 3.56
N PRO A 281 -6.34 -19.83 2.97
CA PRO A 281 -5.79 -20.07 1.64
C PRO A 281 -6.44 -19.22 0.53
N ILE A 282 -7.66 -18.74 0.73
CA ILE A 282 -8.32 -17.81 -0.20
C ILE A 282 -7.52 -16.50 -0.31
N ILE A 283 -7.03 -16.00 0.83
CA ILE A 283 -6.19 -14.80 0.88
C ILE A 283 -4.81 -15.10 0.31
N GLU A 284 -4.23 -16.26 0.62
CA GLU A 284 -2.95 -16.67 0.02
C GLU A 284 -3.02 -16.67 -1.53
N ASN A 285 -4.11 -17.18 -2.09
CA ASN A 285 -4.36 -17.16 -3.54
C ASN A 285 -4.59 -15.75 -4.09
N ALA A 286 -5.12 -14.82 -3.29
CA ALA A 286 -5.28 -13.43 -3.70
C ALA A 286 -3.93 -12.69 -3.80
N LEU A 287 -2.95 -13.10 -2.98
CA LEU A 287 -1.56 -12.63 -3.05
C LEU A 287 -0.77 -13.23 -4.22
N ASP A 288 -1.21 -14.37 -4.76
CA ASP A 288 -0.50 -15.04 -5.85
C ASP A 288 -0.62 -14.23 -7.15
N THR A 289 0.53 -13.73 -7.60
CA THR A 289 0.69 -12.97 -8.85
C THR A 289 1.02 -13.87 -10.04
N THR A 290 1.29 -15.16 -9.80
CA THR A 290 1.73 -16.10 -10.84
C THR A 290 0.59 -16.63 -11.71
N THR A 291 -0.66 -16.55 -11.24
CA THR A 291 -1.84 -17.00 -12.01
C THR A 291 -3.08 -16.12 -11.83
N LYS A 292 -3.52 -15.47 -12.92
CA LYS A 292 -4.89 -15.49 -13.48
C LYS A 292 -5.04 -14.50 -14.63
N ASN A 293 -4.69 -14.95 -15.84
CA ASN A 293 -5.30 -14.45 -17.08
C ASN A 293 -6.75 -14.97 -17.14
N HIS A 294 -7.69 -14.32 -16.44
CA HIS A 294 -9.10 -14.66 -16.54
C HIS A 294 -9.99 -13.43 -16.72
N ASP A 295 -9.62 -12.55 -17.65
CA ASP A 295 -10.64 -11.87 -18.45
C ASP A 295 -10.08 -11.55 -19.84
N PHE A 296 -10.30 -12.43 -20.81
CA PHE A 296 -9.84 -12.25 -22.20
C PHE A 296 -10.60 -11.12 -22.93
N PHE A 297 -11.59 -10.51 -22.27
CA PHE A 297 -12.26 -9.28 -22.70
C PHE A 297 -11.81 -8.01 -21.95
N SER A 298 -10.93 -8.14 -20.94
CA SER A 298 -10.17 -7.02 -20.38
C SER A 298 -8.90 -6.84 -21.20
N VAL A 299 -8.68 -5.65 -21.76
CA VAL A 299 -7.63 -5.36 -22.74
C VAL A 299 -6.23 -5.25 -22.10
N LYS A 300 -6.06 -5.62 -20.84
CA LYS A 300 -4.76 -5.73 -20.17
C LYS A 300 -4.68 -7.07 -19.45
N GLY A 301 -3.91 -8.00 -20.01
CA GLY A 301 -3.54 -9.23 -19.33
C GLY A 301 -2.53 -8.93 -18.22
N ASP A 302 -2.73 -9.49 -17.04
CA ASP A 302 -1.86 -9.34 -15.87
C ASP A 302 -0.57 -10.20 -15.96
N GLY A 303 -0.34 -10.90 -17.08
CA GLY A 303 0.82 -11.78 -17.27
C GLY A 303 1.98 -11.10 -17.98
N TYR A 304 3.11 -10.89 -17.30
CA TYR A 304 4.36 -10.42 -17.91
C TYR A 304 5.37 -11.55 -18.10
N VAL A 305 5.89 -11.66 -19.33
CA VAL A 305 7.16 -12.34 -19.64
C VAL A 305 8.22 -11.25 -19.71
N LEU A 306 9.17 -11.23 -18.77
CA LEU A 306 10.33 -10.35 -18.85
C LEU A 306 11.13 -10.69 -20.11
N ALA A 307 11.24 -9.73 -21.04
CA ALA A 307 12.33 -9.72 -21.99
C ALA A 307 13.60 -9.31 -21.22
N LEU A 308 14.27 -10.29 -20.61
CA LEU A 308 15.51 -10.10 -19.84
C LEU A 308 16.69 -9.59 -20.69
N ASN A 309 16.54 -9.57 -22.02
CA ASN A 309 17.57 -9.12 -22.95
C ASN A 309 17.04 -7.96 -23.80
N VAL A 310 16.98 -6.77 -23.21
CA VAL A 310 16.98 -5.52 -23.98
C VAL A 310 18.40 -4.98 -23.86
N GLU A 311 19.18 -5.09 -24.93
CA GLU A 311 20.52 -4.49 -24.97
C GLU A 311 20.36 -2.97 -25.02
N ALA A 312 20.94 -2.27 -24.05
CA ALA A 312 20.96 -0.81 -24.03
C ALA A 312 21.84 -0.29 -25.19
N LEU A 313 21.33 0.71 -25.91
CA LEU A 313 22.10 1.43 -26.92
C LEU A 313 23.32 2.09 -26.26
N LYS A 314 24.50 1.84 -26.81
CA LYS A 314 25.78 2.43 -26.39
C LYS A 314 26.11 3.62 -27.27
N ASP A 315 26.93 4.52 -26.77
CA ASP A 315 27.44 5.68 -27.55
C ASP A 315 28.13 5.23 -28.86
N GLU A 316 28.68 4.02 -28.86
CA GLU A 316 29.30 3.33 -29.99
C GLU A 316 28.31 3.06 -31.14
N ASP A 317 27.02 2.86 -30.82
CA ASP A 317 25.96 2.59 -31.81
C ASP A 317 25.57 3.84 -32.62
N PHE A 318 26.08 5.01 -32.22
CA PHE A 318 25.85 6.30 -32.88
C PHE A 318 27.08 6.79 -33.66
N ILE A 319 28.11 5.96 -33.81
CA ILE A 319 29.24 6.24 -34.69
C ILE A 319 28.90 5.71 -36.08
N PHE A 320 28.55 6.61 -37.00
CA PHE A 320 28.36 6.29 -38.40
C PHE A 320 29.68 6.53 -39.16
N GLU A 321 30.19 5.51 -39.86
CA GLU A 321 31.30 5.70 -40.80
C GLU A 321 30.82 6.51 -42.01
N ASP A 322 31.59 7.53 -42.41
CA ASP A 322 31.27 8.51 -43.47
C ASP A 322 31.06 7.90 -44.88
#